data_AF-A0A1M3GVT5-F1
#
_entry.id   AF-A0A1M3GVT5-F1
#
_cell.length_a   1.000
_cell.length_b   1.000
_cell.length_c   1.000
_cell.angle_alpha   90.00
_cell.angle_beta   90.00
_cell.angle_gamma   90.00
#
_symmetry.space_group_name_H-M   'P 1'
#
loop_
_entity.id
_entity.type
_entity.pdbx_description
1 polymer ?
#
loop_
_entity_poly.entity_id
_entity_poly.type
_entity_poly.pdbx_seq_one_letter_code
_entity_poly.pdbx_strand_id
1 'polypeptide(L)'
;MIREATTIKKKYRVINWREYNKSLKQRGSLTIWLSDDFEKSWLAVQAEDKNRGRPFIYSDTSMNLMLTLRHLFKLALRQLTGFVESLFILIGKALPVPEFSRLSKRTSQSLSHFHLPSLEKATHIVIDSTGLKVFGEKEWLETKHGKQYQRKIWRKLHIGVEGEGFIVAREMTDHLTDDRTCVSFLLEQAGIEYIEELLADTGYDSHKIYHSLEKQDIKPLIPPPIHAAITSEILPTVRDQTIDYIKKKAIGLGTIRITLVVGIK
;
A
#
# COMPACT_ATOMS: atom_id res chain seq x y z
N MET A 1 31.85 -3.47 37.57
CA MET A 1 30.58 -4.13 37.92
C MET A 1 29.45 -3.30 37.31
N ILE A 2 29.05 -3.59 36.07
CA ILE A 2 27.98 -2.85 35.38
C ILE A 2 26.73 -3.72 35.48
N ARG A 3 25.71 -3.24 36.22
CA ARG A 3 24.43 -3.94 36.37
C ARG A 3 23.61 -3.74 35.10
N GLU A 4 23.33 -4.84 34.39
CA GLU A 4 22.34 -4.88 33.31
C GLU A 4 20.95 -4.58 33.89
N ALA A 5 20.35 -3.47 33.45
CA ALA A 5 18.96 -3.15 33.77
C ALA A 5 18.04 -4.07 32.93
N THR A 6 17.48 -5.08 33.57
CA THR A 6 16.46 -5.96 32.97
C THR A 6 15.16 -5.19 32.81
N THR A 7 14.77 -4.93 31.55
CA THR A 7 13.50 -4.29 31.20
C THR A 7 12.35 -5.25 31.50
N ILE A 8 11.61 -4.99 32.59
CA ILE A 8 10.41 -5.74 32.95
C ILE A 8 9.33 -5.44 31.90
N LYS A 9 9.08 -6.39 30.98
CA LYS A 9 7.96 -6.29 30.03
C LYS A 9 6.64 -6.28 30.79
N LYS A 10 5.92 -5.15 30.75
CA LYS A 10 4.54 -5.06 31.26
C LYS A 10 3.67 -6.10 30.54
N LYS A 11 3.09 -7.04 31.29
CA LYS A 11 2.06 -7.96 30.77
C LYS A 11 0.73 -7.23 30.74
N TYR A 12 0.26 -6.90 29.54
CA TYR A 12 -1.07 -6.34 29.33
C TYR A 12 -2.10 -7.48 29.24
N ARG A 13 -3.23 -7.35 29.96
CA ARG A 13 -4.38 -8.26 29.85
C ARG A 13 -5.35 -7.70 28.82
N VAL A 14 -5.57 -8.42 27.73
CA VAL A 14 -6.52 -8.04 26.68
C VAL A 14 -7.95 -8.23 27.23
N ILE A 15 -8.64 -7.12 27.51
CA ILE A 15 -10.02 -7.13 28.07
C ILE A 15 -11.10 -7.00 26.99
N ASN A 16 -10.74 -6.60 25.78
CA ASN A 16 -11.66 -6.30 24.69
C ASN A 16 -11.83 -7.45 23.67
N TRP A 17 -11.61 -8.70 24.07
CA TRP A 17 -11.63 -9.86 23.15
C TRP A 17 -12.94 -9.98 22.35
N ARG A 18 -14.09 -9.72 22.99
CA ARG A 18 -15.40 -9.77 22.33
C ARG A 18 -15.54 -8.71 21.24
N GLU A 19 -15.13 -7.48 21.55
CA GLU A 19 -15.15 -6.35 20.60
C GLU A 19 -14.16 -6.58 19.46
N TYR A 20 -12.95 -7.04 19.79
CA TYR A 20 -11.94 -7.41 18.81
C TYR A 20 -12.47 -8.48 17.84
N ASN A 21 -13.07 -9.56 18.34
CA ASN A 21 -13.65 -10.61 17.50
C ASN A 21 -14.82 -10.09 16.64
N LYS A 22 -15.69 -9.23 17.20
CA LYS A 22 -16.75 -8.57 16.42
C LYS A 22 -16.15 -7.74 15.28
N SER A 23 -15.08 -7.00 15.55
CA SER A 23 -14.37 -6.23 14.53
C SER A 23 -13.77 -7.12 13.44
N LEU A 24 -13.20 -8.28 13.80
CA LEU A 24 -12.67 -9.24 12.82
C LEU A 24 -13.75 -9.82 11.90
N LYS A 25 -14.93 -10.12 12.46
CA LYS A 25 -16.09 -10.54 11.65
C LYS A 25 -16.56 -9.43 10.71
N GLN A 26 -16.65 -8.20 11.22
CA GLN A 26 -17.06 -7.04 10.43
C GLN A 26 -16.07 -6.76 9.29
N ARG A 27 -14.76 -6.94 9.51
CA ARG A 27 -13.73 -6.82 8.45
C ARG A 27 -13.93 -7.79 7.29
N GLY A 28 -14.55 -8.95 7.51
CA GLY A 28 -14.85 -9.92 6.45
C GLY A 28 -16.25 -9.77 5.86
N SER A 29 -17.08 -8.89 6.42
CA SER A 29 -18.48 -8.71 6.02
C SER A 29 -18.56 -7.75 4.82
N LEU A 30 -18.47 -8.28 3.61
CA LEU A 30 -18.58 -7.49 2.38
C LEU A 30 -20.05 -7.38 1.93
N THR A 31 -20.52 -6.15 1.76
CA THR A 31 -21.80 -5.87 1.09
C THR A 31 -21.50 -5.36 -0.32
N ILE A 32 -22.01 -6.05 -1.34
CA ILE A 32 -21.82 -5.65 -2.75
C ILE A 32 -23.07 -4.88 -3.19
N TRP A 33 -22.92 -3.58 -3.41
CA TRP A 33 -23.93 -2.75 -4.04
C TRP A 33 -23.61 -2.62 -5.53
N LEU A 34 -24.56 -2.95 -6.39
CA LEU A 34 -24.48 -2.72 -7.83
C LEU A 34 -25.42 -1.57 -8.16
N SER A 35 -24.95 -0.60 -8.95
CA SER A 35 -25.82 0.49 -9.40
C SER A 35 -26.96 -0.04 -10.27
N ASP A 36 -28.10 0.63 -10.28
CA ASP A 36 -29.26 0.18 -11.08
C ASP A 36 -28.96 0.10 -12.59
N ASP A 37 -27.98 0.87 -13.05
CA ASP A 37 -27.52 0.93 -14.43
C ASP A 37 -26.26 0.08 -14.71
N PHE A 38 -25.78 -0.72 -13.74
CA PHE A 38 -24.51 -1.44 -13.89
C PHE A 38 -24.48 -2.33 -15.14
N GLU A 39 -25.63 -2.90 -15.53
CA GLU A 39 -25.81 -3.72 -16.73
C GLU A 39 -25.38 -2.98 -18.00
N LYS A 40 -25.69 -1.68 -18.08
CA LYS A 40 -25.34 -0.83 -19.23
C LYS A 40 -23.83 -0.61 -19.31
N SER A 41 -23.15 -0.63 -18.16
CA SER A 41 -21.70 -0.47 -18.05
C SER A 41 -20.92 -1.80 -18.12
N TRP A 42 -21.61 -2.95 -18.21
CA TRP A 42 -20.97 -4.26 -18.15
C TRP A 42 -20.21 -4.61 -19.43
N LEU A 43 -20.84 -4.36 -20.57
CA LEU A 43 -20.24 -4.53 -21.89
C LEU A 43 -19.52 -3.25 -22.32
N ALA A 44 -18.50 -3.38 -23.17
CA ALA A 44 -17.82 -2.20 -23.69
C ALA A 44 -18.74 -1.47 -24.68
N VAL A 45 -18.75 -0.14 -24.61
CA VAL A 45 -19.34 0.69 -25.66
C VAL A 45 -18.48 0.52 -26.91
N GLN A 46 -19.08 0.06 -28.01
CA GLN A 46 -18.37 0.01 -29.28
C GLN A 46 -18.20 1.45 -29.77
N ALA A 47 -16.95 1.92 -29.86
CA ALA A 47 -16.67 3.18 -30.51
C ALA A 47 -17.10 3.08 -31.98
N GLU A 48 -17.84 4.07 -32.47
CA GLU A 48 -18.21 4.19 -33.88
C GLU A 48 -16.96 4.32 -34.78
N ASP A 49 -15.86 4.82 -34.21
CA ASP A 49 -14.56 4.87 -34.84
C ASP A 49 -13.85 3.51 -34.79
N LYS A 50 -13.74 2.91 -35.98
CA LYS A 50 -13.01 1.66 -36.27
C LYS A 50 -11.50 1.81 -36.03
N ASN A 51 -11.08 1.95 -34.79
CA ASN A 51 -9.67 1.77 -34.46
C ASN A 51 -9.23 0.35 -34.81
N ARG A 52 -8.06 0.21 -35.45
CA ARG A 52 -7.49 -1.08 -35.86
C ARG A 52 -7.26 -1.97 -34.64
N GLY A 53 -8.09 -3.01 -34.48
CA GLY A 53 -7.97 -4.01 -33.43
C GLY A 53 -9.27 -4.79 -33.23
N ARG A 54 -9.22 -5.90 -32.48
CA ARG A 54 -10.44 -6.61 -32.08
C ARG A 54 -11.15 -5.79 -31.00
N PRO A 55 -12.42 -5.40 -31.18
CA PRO A 55 -13.13 -4.61 -30.19
C PRO A 55 -13.24 -5.36 -28.85
N PHE A 56 -13.09 -4.64 -27.74
CA PHE A 56 -13.32 -5.19 -26.41
C PHE A 56 -14.80 -5.52 -26.27
N ILE A 57 -15.11 -6.69 -25.70
CA ILE A 57 -16.49 -7.13 -25.47
C ILE A 57 -16.99 -6.64 -24.10
N TYR A 58 -16.09 -6.54 -23.13
CA TYR A 58 -16.39 -6.16 -21.76
C TYR A 58 -15.75 -4.80 -21.45
N SER A 59 -16.38 -4.02 -20.58
CA SER A 59 -15.83 -2.74 -20.12
C SER A 59 -14.59 -2.92 -19.23
N ASP A 60 -13.89 -1.83 -18.92
CA ASP A 60 -12.88 -1.83 -17.84
C ASP A 60 -13.53 -1.94 -16.46
N THR A 61 -14.73 -1.39 -16.28
CA THR A 61 -15.50 -1.49 -15.03
C THR A 61 -15.79 -2.94 -14.63
N SER A 62 -16.25 -3.77 -15.58
CA SER A 62 -16.49 -5.20 -15.32
C SER A 62 -15.20 -5.96 -15.00
N MET A 63 -14.11 -5.66 -15.72
CA MET A 63 -12.79 -6.25 -15.44
C MET A 63 -12.28 -5.86 -14.06
N ASN A 64 -12.38 -4.58 -13.69
CA ASN A 64 -11.99 -4.07 -12.39
C ASN A 64 -12.80 -4.74 -11.27
N LEU A 65 -14.13 -4.85 -11.40
CA LEU A 65 -14.95 -5.54 -10.40
C LEU A 65 -14.50 -6.98 -10.22
N MET A 66 -14.36 -7.74 -11.31
CA MET A 66 -13.95 -9.14 -11.23
C MET A 66 -12.56 -9.29 -10.62
N LEU A 67 -11.60 -8.47 -11.03
CA LEU A 67 -10.25 -8.51 -10.48
C LEU A 67 -10.23 -8.08 -9.02
N THR A 68 -11.04 -7.12 -8.59
CA THR A 68 -11.19 -6.76 -7.18
C THR A 68 -11.72 -7.94 -6.38
N LEU A 69 -12.80 -8.59 -6.80
CA LEU A 69 -13.35 -9.79 -6.16
C LEU A 69 -12.31 -10.92 -6.09
N ARG A 70 -11.51 -11.09 -7.15
CA ARG A 70 -10.40 -12.04 -7.18
C ARG A 70 -9.40 -11.79 -6.07
N HIS A 71 -8.98 -10.54 -5.88
CA HIS A 71 -7.98 -10.17 -4.87
C HIS A 71 -8.56 -10.25 -3.45
N LEU A 72 -9.81 -9.83 -3.26
CA LEU A 72 -10.51 -9.90 -1.97
C LEU A 72 -10.69 -11.34 -1.49
N PHE A 73 -11.22 -12.21 -2.36
CA PHE A 73 -11.53 -13.60 -2.02
C PHE A 73 -10.41 -14.59 -2.35
N LYS A 74 -9.28 -14.11 -2.89
CA LYS A 74 -8.13 -14.92 -3.33
C LYS A 74 -8.52 -16.05 -4.28
N LEU A 75 -9.51 -15.81 -5.15
CA LEU A 75 -10.03 -16.81 -6.07
C LEU A 75 -9.08 -17.05 -7.26
N ALA A 76 -8.97 -18.31 -7.69
CA ALA A 76 -8.39 -18.59 -9.01
C ALA A 76 -9.30 -18.03 -10.12
N LEU A 77 -8.74 -17.70 -11.30
CA LEU A 77 -9.51 -17.04 -12.36
C LEU A 77 -10.76 -17.82 -12.81
N ARG A 78 -10.70 -19.16 -12.84
CA ARG A 78 -11.86 -20.00 -13.16
C ARG A 78 -12.92 -20.00 -12.06
N GLN A 79 -12.47 -20.02 -10.80
CA GLN A 79 -13.38 -19.92 -9.65
C GLN A 79 -14.06 -18.57 -9.60
N LEU A 80 -13.34 -17.50 -9.96
CA LEU A 80 -13.89 -16.16 -10.07
C LEU A 80 -15.00 -16.08 -11.12
N THR A 81 -14.79 -16.65 -12.31
CA THR A 81 -15.84 -16.70 -13.35
C THR A 81 -17.11 -17.36 -12.79
N GLY A 82 -17.00 -18.57 -12.22
CA GLY A 82 -18.16 -19.27 -11.64
C GLY A 82 -18.79 -18.56 -10.43
N PHE A 83 -17.97 -17.88 -9.61
CA PHE A 83 -18.46 -17.08 -8.48
C PHE A 83 -19.32 -15.90 -8.95
N VAL A 84 -18.85 -15.16 -9.97
CA VAL A 84 -19.58 -14.02 -10.52
C VAL A 84 -20.84 -14.47 -11.26
N GLU A 85 -20.79 -15.59 -11.98
CA GLU A 85 -21.98 -16.20 -12.59
C GLU A 85 -23.04 -16.55 -11.53
N SER A 86 -22.63 -17.20 -10.45
CA SER A 86 -23.52 -17.54 -9.33
C SER A 86 -24.10 -16.29 -8.66
N LEU A 87 -23.28 -15.24 -8.49
CA LEU A 87 -23.73 -13.97 -7.94
C LEU A 87 -24.81 -13.33 -8.82
N PHE A 88 -24.61 -13.31 -10.14
CA PHE A 88 -25.58 -12.79 -11.11
C PHE A 88 -26.90 -13.55 -11.10
N ILE A 89 -26.86 -14.89 -10.98
CA ILE A 89 -28.06 -15.71 -10.81
C ILE A 89 -28.81 -15.31 -9.53
N LEU A 90 -28.10 -15.13 -8.41
CA LEU A 90 -28.71 -14.77 -7.13
C LEU A 90 -29.39 -13.40 -7.14
N ILE A 91 -28.84 -12.43 -7.88
CA ILE A 91 -29.45 -11.10 -8.04
C ILE A 91 -30.47 -11.04 -9.20
N GLY A 92 -30.75 -12.19 -9.85
CA GLY A 92 -31.74 -12.29 -10.94
C GLY A 92 -31.30 -11.60 -12.24
N LYS A 93 -30.00 -11.52 -12.52
CA LYS A 93 -29.43 -10.85 -13.70
C LYS A 93 -28.85 -11.87 -14.68
N ALA A 94 -29.23 -11.77 -15.95
CA ALA A 94 -28.75 -12.63 -17.03
C ALA A 94 -27.63 -11.94 -17.82
N LEU A 95 -26.49 -11.71 -17.18
CA LEU A 95 -25.32 -11.06 -17.81
C LEU A 95 -24.22 -12.07 -18.17
N PRO A 96 -23.56 -11.93 -19.34
CA PRO A 96 -22.45 -12.79 -19.71
C PRO A 96 -21.21 -12.48 -18.86
N VAL A 97 -20.51 -13.49 -18.36
CA VAL A 97 -19.31 -13.31 -17.53
C VAL A 97 -18.03 -13.56 -18.34
N PRO A 98 -16.99 -12.72 -18.20
CA PRO A 98 -15.69 -12.96 -18.80
C PRO A 98 -15.06 -14.32 -18.46
N GLU A 99 -14.65 -15.04 -19.49
CA GLU A 99 -13.81 -16.23 -19.38
C GLU A 99 -12.43 -15.93 -18.78
N PHE A 100 -11.88 -16.90 -18.05
CA PHE A 100 -10.60 -16.77 -17.32
C PHE A 100 -9.43 -16.32 -18.22
N SER A 101 -9.43 -16.75 -19.49
CA SER A 101 -8.38 -16.39 -20.45
C SER A 101 -8.41 -14.91 -20.84
N ARG A 102 -9.61 -14.30 -20.89
CA ARG A 102 -9.80 -12.87 -21.18
C ARG A 102 -9.39 -12.04 -19.97
N LEU A 103 -9.80 -12.46 -18.77
CA LEU A 103 -9.40 -11.83 -17.51
C LEU A 103 -7.88 -11.80 -17.37
N SER A 104 -7.22 -12.94 -17.60
CA SER A 104 -5.75 -13.04 -17.55
C SER A 104 -5.07 -12.02 -18.47
N LYS A 105 -5.52 -11.95 -19.74
CA LYS A 105 -4.95 -11.03 -20.74
C LYS A 105 -5.18 -9.55 -20.41
N ARG A 106 -6.33 -9.22 -19.81
CA ARG A 106 -6.66 -7.83 -19.45
C ARG A 106 -6.16 -7.42 -18.06
N THR A 107 -5.75 -8.36 -17.21
CA THR A 107 -5.27 -8.06 -15.86
C THR A 107 -4.11 -7.06 -15.87
N SER A 108 -3.18 -7.20 -16.82
CA SER A 108 -2.03 -6.29 -16.95
C SER A 108 -2.43 -4.85 -17.31
N GLN A 109 -3.50 -4.67 -18.09
CA GLN A 109 -3.99 -3.36 -18.53
C GLN A 109 -4.96 -2.72 -17.53
N SER A 110 -5.80 -3.51 -16.86
CA SER A 110 -6.77 -2.98 -15.90
C SER A 110 -6.08 -2.34 -14.68
N LEU A 111 -4.98 -2.93 -14.22
CA LEU A 111 -4.26 -2.48 -13.03
C LEU A 111 -3.56 -1.13 -13.22
N SER A 112 -3.20 -0.74 -14.45
CA SER A 112 -2.55 0.56 -14.73
C SER A 112 -3.50 1.75 -14.62
N HIS A 113 -4.82 1.52 -14.66
CA HIS A 113 -5.85 2.57 -14.59
C HIS A 113 -6.35 2.84 -13.18
N PHE A 114 -5.83 2.15 -12.15
CA PHE A 114 -6.13 2.50 -10.76
C PHE A 114 -5.41 3.79 -10.40
N HIS A 115 -6.14 4.90 -10.51
CA HIS A 115 -5.75 6.18 -9.95
C HIS A 115 -5.84 6.11 -8.43
N LEU A 116 -4.78 6.57 -7.76
CA LEU A 116 -4.85 6.81 -6.33
C LEU A 116 -5.69 8.06 -6.08
N PRO A 117 -6.50 8.11 -5.02
CA PRO A 117 -7.10 9.35 -4.59
C PRO A 117 -6.01 10.39 -4.30
N SER A 118 -6.26 11.63 -4.68
CA SER A 118 -5.47 12.77 -4.24
C SER A 118 -5.99 13.27 -2.90
N LEU A 119 -5.13 13.92 -2.12
CA LEU A 119 -5.56 14.58 -0.91
C LEU A 119 -6.48 15.76 -1.26
N GLU A 120 -7.59 15.87 -0.53
CA GLU A 120 -8.58 16.96 -0.69
C GLU A 120 -8.58 17.93 0.50
N LYS A 121 -7.95 17.53 1.61
CA LYS A 121 -7.90 18.29 2.86
C LYS A 121 -6.57 18.07 3.55
N ALA A 122 -6.20 19.05 4.37
CA ALA A 122 -5.01 18.99 5.18
C ALA A 122 -5.01 17.75 6.09
N THR A 123 -3.94 16.95 6.05
CA THR A 123 -3.81 15.71 6.82
C THR A 123 -2.34 15.36 7.07
N HIS A 124 -2.11 14.40 7.96
CA HIS A 124 -0.84 13.69 8.04
C HIS A 124 -0.78 12.56 7.00
N ILE A 125 0.43 12.24 6.55
CA ILE A 125 0.73 11.09 5.71
C ILE A 125 1.71 10.16 6.43
N VAL A 126 1.50 8.86 6.29
CA VAL A 126 2.40 7.82 6.79
C VAL A 126 3.05 7.12 5.61
N ILE A 127 4.39 7.12 5.57
CA ILE A 127 5.17 6.44 4.53
C ILE A 127 5.90 5.24 5.13
N ASP A 128 5.79 4.10 4.47
CA ASP A 128 6.53 2.88 4.79
C ASP A 128 6.90 2.14 3.49
N SER A 129 7.97 1.32 3.56
CA SER A 129 8.36 0.44 2.46
C SER A 129 8.19 -1.03 2.84
N THR A 130 7.83 -1.84 1.87
CA THR A 130 7.83 -3.30 2.02
C THR A 130 8.62 -3.97 0.91
N GLY A 131 9.45 -4.94 1.29
CA GLY A 131 10.14 -5.80 0.34
C GLY A 131 9.17 -6.77 -0.33
N LEU A 132 9.19 -6.82 -1.66
CA LEU A 132 8.45 -7.76 -2.47
C LEU A 132 9.40 -8.70 -3.18
N LYS A 133 9.15 -10.00 -3.04
CA LYS A 133 9.83 -11.02 -3.85
C LYS A 133 9.08 -11.19 -5.16
N VAL A 134 9.71 -10.85 -6.28
CA VAL A 134 9.15 -11.05 -7.61
C VAL A 134 9.56 -12.43 -8.11
N PHE A 135 8.57 -13.27 -8.38
CA PHE A 135 8.77 -14.58 -9.00
C PHE A 135 8.64 -14.46 -10.52
N GLY A 136 9.67 -14.90 -11.25
CA GLY A 136 9.70 -14.85 -12.72
C GLY A 136 9.63 -16.24 -13.36
N GLU A 137 9.55 -16.27 -14.70
CA GLU A 137 9.54 -17.50 -15.52
C GLU A 137 10.68 -18.47 -15.17
N LYS A 138 11.84 -17.93 -14.78
CA LYS A 138 13.03 -18.69 -14.40
C LYS A 138 12.82 -19.59 -13.17
N GLU A 139 12.03 -19.17 -12.19
CA GLU A 139 11.74 -20.00 -11.01
C GLU A 139 10.72 -21.12 -11.35
N TRP A 140 9.81 -20.92 -12.31
CA TRP A 140 8.96 -22.00 -12.84
C TRP A 140 9.79 -23.00 -13.65
N LEU A 141 10.70 -22.52 -14.50
CA LEU A 141 11.64 -23.34 -15.27
C LEU A 141 12.61 -24.12 -14.37
N GLU A 142 13.06 -23.54 -13.25
CA GLU A 142 13.82 -24.25 -12.21
C GLU A 142 13.00 -25.41 -11.61
N THR A 143 11.75 -25.12 -11.23
CA THR A 143 10.84 -26.11 -10.65
C THR A 143 10.49 -27.23 -11.65
N LYS A 144 10.42 -26.92 -12.94
CA LYS A 144 10.05 -27.88 -14.00
C LYS A 144 11.23 -28.63 -14.63
N HIS A 145 12.39 -28.00 -14.78
CA HIS A 145 13.51 -28.52 -15.56
C HIS A 145 14.83 -28.67 -14.77
N GLY A 146 14.85 -28.37 -13.46
CA GLY A 146 15.98 -28.68 -12.56
C GLY A 146 17.28 -27.93 -12.86
N LYS A 147 17.28 -26.98 -13.80
CA LYS A 147 18.45 -26.13 -14.10
C LYS A 147 18.49 -24.96 -13.12
N GLN A 148 19.59 -24.79 -12.38
CA GLN A 148 19.79 -23.64 -11.48
C GLN A 148 19.86 -22.33 -12.29
N TYR A 149 18.78 -21.55 -12.27
CA TYR A 149 18.70 -20.20 -12.81
C TYR A 149 18.56 -19.20 -11.67
N GLN A 150 19.63 -18.97 -10.92
CA GLN A 150 19.59 -17.98 -9.83
C GLN A 150 19.49 -16.55 -10.37
N ARG A 151 18.38 -15.88 -10.03
CA ARG A 151 18.37 -14.59 -9.32
C ARG A 151 16.94 -14.27 -8.88
N LYS A 152 16.68 -14.38 -7.57
CA LYS A 152 15.49 -13.81 -6.93
C LYS A 152 15.56 -12.29 -7.13
N ILE A 153 14.56 -11.69 -7.77
CA ILE A 153 14.50 -10.24 -7.91
C ILE A 153 13.66 -9.71 -6.76
N TRP A 154 14.30 -8.96 -5.88
CA TRP A 154 13.62 -8.21 -4.83
C TRP A 154 13.32 -6.81 -5.34
N ARG A 155 12.10 -6.34 -5.08
CA ARG A 155 11.68 -4.95 -5.29
C ARG A 155 11.25 -4.38 -3.95
N LYS A 156 11.21 -3.07 -3.83
CA LYS A 156 10.58 -2.38 -2.70
C LYS A 156 9.34 -1.66 -3.19
N LEU A 157 8.23 -1.83 -2.48
CA LEU A 157 7.02 -1.06 -2.67
C LEU A 157 6.93 -0.05 -1.53
N HIS A 158 7.06 1.23 -1.87
CA HIS A 158 6.83 2.34 -0.97
C HIS A 158 5.37 2.77 -1.09
N ILE A 159 4.71 3.00 0.03
CA ILE A 159 3.31 3.41 0.08
C ILE A 159 3.17 4.62 1.00
N GLY A 160 2.42 5.63 0.55
CA GLY A 160 1.92 6.72 1.38
C GLY A 160 0.45 6.51 1.70
N VAL A 161 0.10 6.54 2.98
CA VAL A 161 -1.27 6.39 3.49
C VAL A 161 -1.68 7.63 4.26
N GLU A 162 -2.87 8.17 3.99
CA GLU A 162 -3.40 9.31 4.72
C GLU A 162 -4.14 8.92 6.02
N GLY A 163 -4.57 9.90 6.80
CA GLY A 163 -5.14 9.70 8.14
C GLY A 163 -6.40 8.82 8.21
N GLU A 164 -7.18 8.72 7.13
CA GLU A 164 -8.37 7.85 7.07
C GLU A 164 -8.05 6.40 6.65
N GLY A 165 -6.81 6.15 6.23
CA GLY A 165 -6.31 4.84 5.82
C GLY A 165 -6.31 4.61 4.30
N PHE A 166 -6.55 5.64 3.49
CA PHE A 166 -6.46 5.53 2.03
C PHE A 166 -5.01 5.62 1.54
N ILE A 167 -4.68 4.79 0.55
CA ILE A 167 -3.41 4.83 -0.17
C ILE A 167 -3.46 6.01 -1.14
N VAL A 168 -2.61 7.02 -0.94
CA VAL A 168 -2.55 8.25 -1.75
C VAL A 168 -1.28 8.37 -2.58
N ALA A 169 -0.23 7.61 -2.22
CA ALA A 169 0.99 7.53 -3.00
C ALA A 169 1.55 6.10 -3.04
N ARG A 170 2.26 5.77 -4.11
CA ARG A 170 2.99 4.50 -4.27
C ARG A 170 4.18 4.65 -5.21
N GLU A 171 5.27 3.98 -4.88
CA GLU A 171 6.43 3.86 -5.76
C GLU A 171 7.04 2.46 -5.67
N MET A 172 7.44 1.89 -6.81
CA MET A 172 8.13 0.61 -6.87
C MET A 172 9.59 0.84 -7.27
N THR A 173 10.53 0.45 -6.41
CA THR A 173 11.96 0.62 -6.65
C THR A 173 12.71 -0.72 -6.60
N ASP A 174 14.00 -0.69 -6.93
CA ASP A 174 14.89 -1.83 -6.70
C ASP A 174 15.22 -1.96 -5.20
N HIS A 175 15.54 -3.16 -4.74
CA HIS A 175 15.90 -3.42 -3.34
C HIS A 175 17.15 -2.65 -2.86
N LEU A 176 18.00 -2.20 -3.78
CA LEU A 176 19.18 -1.39 -3.49
C LEU A 176 18.90 0.12 -3.41
N THR A 177 17.72 0.56 -3.86
CA THR A 177 17.34 1.97 -3.80
C THR A 177 17.18 2.39 -2.34
N ASP A 178 17.73 3.56 -2.00
CA ASP A 178 17.58 4.18 -0.69
C ASP A 178 16.16 4.74 -0.56
N ASP A 179 15.44 4.32 0.47
CA ASP A 179 14.05 4.68 0.75
C ASP A 179 13.85 6.20 0.81
N ARG A 180 14.88 6.93 1.24
CA ARG A 180 14.89 8.41 1.32
C ARG A 180 14.68 9.08 -0.02
N THR A 181 15.07 8.43 -1.11
CA THR A 181 14.95 9.00 -2.47
C THR A 181 13.51 9.06 -2.95
N CYS A 182 12.62 8.22 -2.39
CA CYS A 182 11.21 8.15 -2.76
C CYS A 182 10.34 9.24 -2.11
N VAL A 183 10.80 9.85 -1.01
CA VAL A 183 9.97 10.76 -0.20
C VAL A 183 9.42 11.91 -1.02
N SER A 184 10.26 12.61 -1.80
CA SER A 184 9.80 13.75 -2.60
C SER A 184 8.73 13.34 -3.61
N PHE A 185 8.96 12.23 -4.34
CA PHE A 185 8.00 11.71 -5.32
C PHE A 185 6.67 11.31 -4.68
N LEU A 186 6.71 10.65 -3.52
CA LEU A 186 5.51 10.22 -2.81
C LEU A 186 4.69 11.40 -2.28
N LEU A 187 5.35 12.45 -1.78
CA LEU A 187 4.67 13.66 -1.32
C LEU A 187 4.03 14.41 -2.49
N GLU A 188 4.73 14.55 -3.61
CA GLU A 188 4.19 15.17 -4.84
C GLU A 188 2.99 14.39 -5.37
N GLN A 189 3.08 13.05 -5.42
CA GLN A 189 1.98 12.21 -5.89
C GLN A 189 0.73 12.30 -5.00
N ALA A 190 0.90 12.47 -3.69
CA ALA A 190 -0.21 12.59 -2.74
C ALA A 190 -0.92 13.96 -2.80
N GLY A 191 -0.24 15.00 -3.28
CA GLY A 191 -0.69 16.40 -3.19
C GLY A 191 -0.03 17.09 -2.00
N ILE A 192 1.22 17.52 -2.21
CA ILE A 192 2.12 18.01 -1.17
C ILE A 192 1.55 19.19 -0.37
N GLU A 193 0.74 20.03 -1.01
CA GLU A 193 0.08 21.20 -0.43
C GLU A 193 -0.95 20.86 0.67
N TYR A 194 -1.40 19.61 0.75
CA TYR A 194 -2.35 19.13 1.76
C TYR A 194 -1.68 18.33 2.89
N ILE A 195 -0.35 18.26 2.92
CA ILE A 195 0.37 17.45 3.90
C ILE A 195 0.86 18.35 5.03
N GLU A 196 0.35 18.15 6.25
CA GLU A 196 0.78 18.91 7.44
C GLU A 196 1.90 18.19 8.19
N GLU A 197 1.84 16.86 8.25
CA GLU A 197 2.80 16.04 8.99
C GLU A 197 3.21 14.80 8.18
N LEU A 198 4.51 14.49 8.19
CA LEU A 198 5.04 13.24 7.61
C LEU A 198 5.48 12.30 8.73
N LEU A 199 4.84 11.14 8.82
CA LEU A 199 5.25 10.03 9.68
C LEU A 199 5.98 9.00 8.83
N ALA A 200 7.19 8.63 9.23
CA ALA A 200 7.94 7.58 8.56
C ALA A 200 8.89 6.89 9.55
N ASP A 201 9.42 5.74 9.17
CA ASP A 201 10.40 5.03 9.99
C ASP A 201 11.80 5.65 9.90
N THR A 202 12.73 5.13 10.71
CA THR A 202 14.13 5.60 10.74
C THR A 202 14.86 5.48 9.39
N GLY A 203 14.42 4.59 8.49
CA GLY A 203 14.98 4.47 7.15
C GLY A 203 14.90 5.79 6.37
N TYR A 204 13.84 6.57 6.61
CA TYR A 204 13.60 7.86 5.97
C TYR A 204 14.28 9.05 6.68
N ASP A 205 15.03 8.85 7.77
CA ASP A 205 15.72 9.94 8.46
C ASP A 205 16.92 10.47 7.66
N SER A 206 16.90 11.75 7.27
CA SER A 206 18.08 12.44 6.75
C SER A 206 17.95 13.96 6.87
N HIS A 207 19.09 14.67 7.03
CA HIS A 207 19.10 16.14 7.04
C HIS A 207 18.44 16.76 5.80
N LYS A 208 18.67 16.16 4.63
CA LYS A 208 18.09 16.62 3.35
C LYS A 208 16.56 16.56 3.37
N ILE A 209 15.99 15.47 3.91
CA ILE A 209 14.54 15.31 4.04
C ILE A 209 13.96 16.35 5.00
N TYR A 210 14.54 16.49 6.20
CA TYR A 210 14.08 17.48 7.17
C TYR A 210 14.06 18.90 6.60
N HIS A 211 15.13 19.32 5.92
CA HIS A 211 15.20 20.63 5.27
C HIS A 211 14.22 20.77 4.09
N SER A 212 13.94 19.68 3.35
CA SER A 212 12.93 19.69 2.29
C SER A 212 11.51 19.86 2.83
N LEU A 213 11.22 19.25 3.99
CA LEU A 213 9.92 19.32 4.65
C LEU A 213 9.70 20.70 5.27
N GLU A 214 10.72 21.25 5.92
CA GLU A 214 10.68 22.61 6.49
C GLU A 214 10.37 23.67 5.43
N LYS A 215 10.93 23.53 4.21
CA LYS A 215 10.61 24.42 3.08
C LYS A 215 9.15 24.36 2.62
N GLN A 216 8.47 23.25 2.88
CA GLN A 216 7.09 23.00 2.51
C GLN A 216 6.15 23.16 3.71
N ASP A 217 6.65 23.65 4.85
CA ASP A 217 5.93 23.76 6.13
C ASP A 217 5.35 22.41 6.62
N ILE A 218 5.99 21.30 6.26
CA ILE A 218 5.59 19.95 6.67
C ILE A 218 6.37 19.56 7.93
N LYS A 219 5.65 19.14 8.97
CA LYS A 219 6.27 18.69 10.22
C LYS A 219 6.76 17.24 10.11
N PRO A 220 8.07 16.97 10.29
CA PRO A 220 8.60 15.61 10.29
C PRO A 220 8.38 14.91 11.64
N LEU A 221 7.80 13.71 11.58
CA LEU A 221 7.70 12.75 12.69
C LEU A 221 8.45 11.47 12.34
N ILE A 222 9.78 11.61 12.17
CA ILE A 222 10.68 10.54 11.75
C ILE A 222 11.68 10.24 12.87
N PRO A 223 11.70 9.03 13.44
CA PRO A 223 12.59 8.72 14.55
C PRO A 223 14.04 8.63 14.05
N PRO A 224 14.97 9.44 14.61
CA PRO A 224 16.37 9.41 14.21
C PRO A 224 17.04 8.08 14.63
N PRO A 225 18.12 7.67 13.95
CA PRO A 225 18.83 6.45 14.29
C PRO A 225 19.48 6.54 15.68
N ILE A 226 19.74 5.37 16.28
CA ILE A 226 20.31 5.22 17.64
C ILE A 226 21.60 6.04 17.83
N HIS A 227 22.39 6.12 16.77
CA HIS A 227 23.70 6.78 16.78
C HIS A 227 23.62 8.23 16.28
N ALA A 228 22.42 8.81 16.17
CA ALA A 228 22.26 10.18 15.72
C ALA A 228 22.88 11.17 16.73
N ALA A 229 23.72 12.05 16.21
CA ALA A 229 24.35 13.15 16.93
C ALA A 229 23.67 14.47 16.57
N ILE A 230 23.70 15.39 17.53
CA ILE A 230 23.27 16.77 17.34
C ILE A 230 24.34 17.47 16.50
N THR A 231 23.92 18.16 15.45
CA THR A 231 24.84 18.81 14.50
C THR A 231 25.30 20.17 15.00
N SER A 232 24.42 20.91 15.69
CA SER A 232 24.73 22.21 16.29
C SER A 232 23.92 22.40 17.57
N GLU A 233 24.59 22.72 18.67
CA GLU A 233 23.94 23.08 19.94
C GLU A 233 23.49 24.55 19.97
N ILE A 234 24.11 25.40 19.13
CA ILE A 234 23.89 26.85 19.12
C ILE A 234 22.66 27.22 18.27
N LEU A 235 22.44 26.51 17.16
CA LEU A 235 21.28 26.66 16.29
C LEU A 235 20.75 25.27 15.91
N PRO A 236 20.02 24.60 16.81
CA PRO A 236 19.60 23.22 16.62
C PRO A 236 18.51 23.11 15.57
N THR A 237 18.70 22.23 14.59
CA THR A 237 17.68 21.90 13.59
C THR A 237 16.50 21.17 14.23
N VAL A 238 15.36 21.09 13.54
CA VAL A 238 14.20 20.28 13.99
C VAL A 238 14.60 18.82 14.29
N ARG A 239 15.52 18.27 13.50
CA ARG A 239 16.09 16.93 13.73
C ARG A 239 16.91 16.88 15.02
N ASP A 240 17.77 17.87 15.27
CA ASP A 240 18.59 17.94 16.49
C ASP A 240 17.73 18.06 17.75
N GLN A 241 16.67 18.87 17.69
CA GLN A 241 15.69 19.01 18.78
C GLN A 241 14.98 17.67 19.06
N THR A 242 14.63 16.91 18.02
CA THR A 242 14.06 15.56 18.15
C THR A 242 15.05 14.59 18.83
N ILE A 243 16.33 14.62 18.43
CA ILE A 243 17.38 13.79 19.04
C ILE A 243 17.56 14.14 20.53
N ASP A 244 17.66 15.42 20.86
CA ASP A 244 17.80 15.90 22.24
C ASP A 244 16.59 15.50 23.11
N TYR A 245 15.38 15.67 22.58
CA TYR A 245 14.15 15.27 23.25
C TYR A 245 14.14 13.77 23.59
N ILE A 246 14.49 12.91 22.63
CA ILE A 246 14.52 11.45 22.83
C ILE A 246 15.59 11.08 23.87
N LYS A 247 16.79 11.67 23.79
CA LYS A 247 17.87 11.45 24.76
C LYS A 247 17.45 11.84 26.19
N LYS A 248 16.82 13.02 26.36
CA LYS A 248 16.36 13.52 27.66
C LYS A 248 15.25 12.68 28.29
N LYS A 249 14.33 12.14 27.48
CA LYS A 249 13.19 11.35 27.99
C LYS A 249 13.56 9.91 28.38
N ALA A 250 14.81 9.46 28.15
CA ALA A 250 15.24 8.08 28.32
C ALA A 250 14.32 7.05 27.64
N ILE A 251 13.54 7.50 26.64
CA ILE A 251 12.87 6.62 25.69
C ILE A 251 14.03 6.09 24.87
N GLY A 252 14.50 4.89 25.19
CA GLY A 252 15.61 4.29 24.45
C GLY A 252 15.33 4.46 22.95
N LEU A 253 16.36 4.81 22.19
CA LEU A 253 16.33 4.85 20.73
C LEU A 253 16.18 3.42 20.18
N GLY A 254 15.26 2.63 20.71
CA GLY A 254 14.82 1.39 20.11
C GLY A 254 14.12 1.72 18.80
N THR A 255 14.15 0.79 17.86
CA THR A 255 13.45 0.91 16.59
C THR A 255 11.97 1.19 16.83
N ILE A 256 11.56 2.46 16.71
CA ILE A 256 10.14 2.81 16.60
C ILE A 256 9.74 2.32 15.22
N ARG A 257 9.18 1.12 15.16
CA ARG A 257 8.58 0.58 13.93
C ARG A 257 7.20 1.19 13.81
N ILE A 258 7.05 2.11 12.87
CA ILE A 258 5.74 2.38 12.29
C ILE A 258 5.45 1.16 11.40
N THR A 259 4.36 0.46 11.68
CA THR A 259 3.93 -0.66 10.84
C THR A 259 2.64 -0.25 10.18
N LEU A 260 2.70 -0.02 8.87
CA LEU A 260 1.48 0.16 8.08
C LEU A 260 0.74 -1.17 7.98
N VAL A 261 -0.35 -1.30 8.74
CA VAL A 261 -1.30 -2.40 8.58
C VAL A 261 -2.38 -1.93 7.60
N VAL A 262 -2.16 -2.17 6.32
CA VAL A 262 -3.19 -1.94 5.30
C VAL A 262 -4.26 -3.02 5.44
N GLY A 263 -5.32 -2.71 6.18
CA GLY A 263 -6.55 -3.50 6.18
C GLY A 263 -7.42 -3.07 5.02
N ILE A 264 -7.89 -4.03 4.21
CA ILE A 264 -8.95 -3.75 3.25
C ILE A 264 -10.23 -3.53 4.06
N LYS A 265 -10.74 -2.30 4.10
CA LYS A 265 -12.08 -1.98 4.60
C LYS A 265 -13.11 -2.32 3.54
#